data_AF-A0A5C3NWM8-F1
#
_entry.id   AF-A0A5C3NWM8-F1
#
_cell.length_a   1.000
_cell.length_b   1.000
_cell.length_c   1.000
_cell.angle_alpha   90.00
_cell.angle_beta   90.00
_cell.angle_gamma   90.00
#
_symmetry.space_group_name_H-M   'P 1'
#
loop_
_entity.id
_entity.type
_entity.pdbx_description
1 polymer ?
#
loop_
_entity_poly.entity_id
_entity_poly.type
_entity_poly.pdbx_seq_one_letter_code
_entity_poly.pdbx_strand_id
1 'polypeptide(L)' 'RTATEHRRLAAQWRDAATEAERRDLFKEHGVRWSELLRLPYWDPIRFPVVDPMHNLLLGNLRHHC' A
#
# COMPACT_ATOMS: atom_id res chain seq x y z
N ARG A 1 11.06 -8.03 -4.88
CA ARG A 1 9.82 -7.43 -5.43
C ARG A 1 10.25 -6.23 -6.26
N THR A 2 9.75 -6.05 -7.49
CA THR A 2 10.17 -4.97 -8.41
C THR A 2 9.10 -3.87 -8.49
N ALA A 3 9.47 -2.62 -8.76
CA ALA A 3 8.56 -1.47 -8.68
C ALA A 3 7.36 -1.63 -9.62
N THR A 4 7.60 -2.25 -10.78
CA THR A 4 6.59 -2.63 -11.76
C THR A 4 5.55 -3.60 -11.18
N GLU A 5 5.99 -4.59 -10.39
CA GLU A 5 5.09 -5.56 -9.77
C GLU A 5 4.24 -4.89 -8.68
N HIS A 6 4.81 -3.98 -7.89
CA HIS A 6 4.04 -3.20 -6.93
C HIS A 6 2.98 -2.33 -7.62
N ARG A 7 3.32 -1.68 -8.74
CA ARG A 7 2.36 -0.89 -9.53
C ARG A 7 1.24 -1.76 -10.11
N ARG A 8 1.56 -2.97 -10.57
CA ARG A 8 0.58 -3.94 -11.07
C ARG A 8 -0.40 -4.38 -9.97
N LEU A 9 0.12 -4.77 -8.81
CA LEU A 9 -0.71 -5.17 -7.66
C LEU A 9 -1.56 -4.02 -7.13
N ALA A 10 -1.03 -2.80 -7.10
CA ALA A 10 -1.79 -1.63 -6.72
C ALA A 10 -2.90 -1.29 -7.73
N ALA A 11 -2.64 -1.44 -9.03
CA ALA A 11 -3.66 -1.27 -10.06
C ALA A 11 -4.76 -2.33 -9.94
N GLN A 12 -4.40 -3.59 -9.70
CA GLN A 12 -5.37 -4.66 -9.43
C GLN A 12 -6.21 -4.37 -8.18
N TRP A 13 -5.61 -3.85 -7.12
CA TRP A 13 -6.35 -3.41 -5.93
C TRP A 13 -7.32 -2.26 -6.24
N ARG A 14 -6.92 -1.27 -7.06
CA ARG A 14 -7.80 -0.17 -7.47
C ARG A 14 -8.97 -0.68 -8.31
N ASP A 15 -8.69 -1.55 -9.25
CA ASP A 15 -9.63 -2.06 -10.26
C ASP A 15 -10.52 -3.18 -9.71
N ALA A 16 -10.24 -3.69 -8.50
CA ALA A 16 -11.11 -4.63 -7.80
C ALA A 16 -12.50 -4.03 -7.58
N ALA A 17 -13.52 -4.83 -7.91
CA ALA A 17 -14.92 -4.42 -7.97
C ALA A 17 -15.54 -4.30 -6.57
N THR A 18 -15.06 -5.08 -5.60
CA THR A 18 -15.61 -5.12 -4.24
C THR A 18 -14.60 -4.74 -3.17
N GLU A 19 -15.09 -4.17 -2.06
CA GLU A 19 -14.24 -3.89 -0.90
C GLU A 19 -13.67 -5.18 -0.26
N ALA A 20 -14.37 -6.31 -0.40
CA ALA A 20 -13.90 -7.60 0.05
C ALA A 20 -12.64 -8.03 -0.72
N GLU A 21 -12.68 -7.97 -2.05
CA GLU A 21 -11.51 -8.27 -2.89
C GLU A 21 -10.36 -7.30 -2.61
N ARG A 22 -10.64 -6.01 -2.42
CA ARG A 22 -9.62 -5.03 -2.02
C ARG A 22 -8.97 -5.40 -0.70
N ARG A 23 -9.76 -5.83 0.28
CA ARG A 23 -9.24 -6.25 1.60
C ARG A 23 -8.41 -7.53 1.49
N ASP A 24 -8.83 -8.48 0.67
CA ASP A 24 -8.12 -9.75 0.49
C ASP A 24 -6.81 -9.54 -0.27
N LEU A 25 -6.82 -8.75 -1.35
CA LEU A 25 -5.61 -8.32 -2.06
C LEU A 25 -4.66 -7.53 -1.14
N PHE A 26 -5.19 -6.70 -0.24
CA PHE A 26 -4.39 -6.01 0.76
C PHE A 26 -3.80 -6.98 1.79
N LYS A 27 -4.54 -8.01 2.22
CA LYS A 27 -4.02 -9.04 3.13
C LYS A 27 -2.94 -9.90 2.46
N GLU A 28 -3.13 -10.24 1.20
CA GLU A 28 -2.22 -11.12 0.45
C GLU A 28 -0.92 -10.39 0.07
N HIS A 29 -1.04 -9.16 -0.43
CA HIS A 29 0.10 -8.45 -1.01
C HIS A 29 0.60 -7.27 -0.16
N GLY A 30 -0.23 -6.74 0.75
CA GLY A 30 0.09 -5.56 1.56
C GLY A 30 0.08 -4.24 0.78
N VAL A 31 -0.46 -4.23 -0.45
CA VAL A 31 -0.36 -3.09 -1.37
C VAL A 31 -1.70 -2.36 -1.47
N ARG A 32 -1.65 -1.02 -1.48
CA ARG A 32 -2.80 -0.14 -1.76
C ARG A 32 -2.50 0.76 -2.94
N TRP A 33 -3.54 1.15 -3.66
CA TRP A 33 -3.42 2.22 -4.65
C TRP A 33 -3.25 3.57 -3.96
N SER A 34 -2.35 4.38 -4.52
CA SER A 34 -2.15 5.78 -4.15
C SER A 34 -1.78 6.55 -5.40
N GLU A 35 -2.23 7.79 -5.52
CA GLU A 35 -1.88 8.72 -6.58
C GLU A 35 -0.36 8.89 -6.73
N LEU A 36 0.41 8.65 -5.66
CA LEU A 36 1.88 8.68 -5.68
C LEU A 36 2.47 7.63 -6.64
N LEU A 37 1.80 6.49 -6.85
CA LEU A 37 2.25 5.46 -7.80
C LEU A 37 2.15 5.90 -9.27
N ARG A 38 1.44 7.01 -9.55
CA ARG A 38 1.37 7.63 -10.89
C ARG A 38 2.64 8.42 -11.23
N LEU A 39 3.43 8.80 -10.23
CA LEU A 39 4.62 9.60 -10.43
C LEU A 39 5.78 8.72 -10.94
N PRO A 40 6.40 9.04 -12.10
CA PRO A 40 7.42 8.19 -12.71
C PRO A 40 8.70 8.07 -11.86
N TYR A 41 8.98 9.06 -11.02
CA TYR A 41 10.10 9.08 -10.08
C TYR A 41 9.80 8.39 -8.74
N TRP A 42 8.53 8.04 -8.48
CA TRP A 42 8.13 7.40 -7.24
C TRP A 42 8.32 5.90 -7.33
N ASP A 43 9.25 5.39 -6.53
CA ASP A 43 9.51 3.97 -6.39
C ASP A 43 9.05 3.49 -5.01
N PRO A 44 7.94 2.73 -4.92
CA PRO A 44 7.41 2.25 -3.65
C PRO A 44 8.33 1.25 -2.92
N ILE A 45 9.36 0.73 -3.58
CA ILE A 45 10.36 -0.15 -2.95
C ILE A 45 11.50 0.65 -2.32
N ARG A 46 11.87 1.77 -2.93
CA ARG A 46 12.89 2.69 -2.39
C ARG A 46 12.29 3.70 -1.41
N PHE A 47 11.03 4.02 -1.59
CA PHE A 47 10.25 4.95 -0.79
C PHE A 47 8.97 4.23 -0.35
N PRO A 48 9.02 3.38 0.68
CA PRO A 48 7.84 2.73 1.26
C PRO A 48 6.94 3.73 2.02
N VAL A 49 6.70 4.90 1.41
CA VAL A 49 5.75 5.99 1.70
C VAL A 49 5.68 6.54 3.12
N VAL A 50 5.54 5.75 4.17
CA VAL A 50 5.63 6.20 5.56
C VAL A 50 6.09 4.99 6.32
N ASP A 51 7.32 5.06 6.81
CA ASP A 51 7.91 4.06 7.66
C ASP A 51 6.87 3.56 8.68
N PRO A 52 6.52 2.26 8.74
CA PRO A 52 5.80 1.76 9.90
C PRO A 52 6.56 2.16 11.16
N MET A 53 7.88 2.40 11.14
CA MET A 53 8.57 2.99 12.28
C MET A 53 8.08 4.40 12.67
N HIS A 54 7.71 5.30 11.75
CA HIS A 54 7.16 6.61 12.15
C HIS A 54 5.74 6.48 12.71
N ASN A 55 4.90 5.61 12.16
CA ASN A 55 3.56 5.34 12.72
C ASN A 55 3.57 4.49 14.00
N LEU A 56 4.59 3.64 14.18
CA LEU A 56 4.81 2.82 15.36
C LEU A 56 5.46 3.63 16.49
N LEU A 57 6.39 4.54 16.17
CA LEU A 57 7.06 5.42 17.12
C LEU A 57 6.17 6.58 17.60
N LEU A 58 5.24 7.07 16.75
CA LEU A 58 4.26 8.10 17.13
C LEU A 58 3.05 7.55 17.92
N GLY A 59 3.01 6.26 18.27
CA GLY A 59 2.00 5.72 19.18
C GLY A 59 0.55 5.79 18.69
N ASN A 60 0.32 6.00 17.38
CA ASN A 60 -1.01 6.17 16.81
C ASN A 60 -1.71 4.84 16.48
N LEU A 61 -1.11 3.69 16.80
CA LEU A 61 -1.84 2.45 17.02
C LEU A 61 -2.51 2.51 18.40
N ARG A 62 -3.47 3.44 18.55
CA ARG A 62 -4.42 3.34 19.66
C ARG A 62 -5.19 2.04 19.47
N HIS A 63 -4.90 1.08 20.33
CA HIS A 63 -5.84 0.00 20.67
C HIS A 63 -7.17 0.68 21.00
N HIS A 64 -8.13 0.60 20.09
CA HIS A 64 -9.52 0.78 20.44
C HIS A 64 -10.01 -0.59 20.89
N CYS A 65 -10.06 -0.77 22.21
CA CYS A 65 -10.88 -1.80 22.85
C CYS A 65 -12.36 -1.50 22.60
#